data_AF-A0A317Z228-F1
#
_entry.id   AF-A0A317Z228-F1
#
_cell.length_a   1.000
_cell.length_b   1.000
_cell.length_c   1.000
_cell.angle_alpha   90.00
_cell.angle_beta   90.00
_cell.angle_gamma   90.00
#
_symmetry.space_group_name_H-M   'P 1'
#
loop_
_entity.id
_entity.type
_entity.pdbx_description
1 polymer ?
#
loop_
_entity_poly.entity_id
_entity_poly.type
_entity_poly.pdbx_seq_one_letter_code
_entity_poly.pdbx_strand_id
1 'polypeptide(L)'
;NTPYPVIDLLPEQKDIEDLGGTLRLGLYPCTIQEGTLAEKIYGKTEVEERHRHRYEFNNEYREQLEAAGMIFSGTSPDGRLVEMV
;
A
#
# COMPACT_ATOMS: atom_id res chain seq x y z
N ASN A 1 3.95 14.73 -14.53
CA ASN A 1 4.91 15.39 -13.63
C ASN A 1 4.20 16.30 -12.67
N THR A 2 4.24 15.94 -11.40
CA THR A 2 3.76 16.73 -10.26
C THR A 2 4.93 16.94 -9.30
N PRO A 3 5.04 18.08 -8.62
CA PRO A 3 6.04 18.26 -7.57
C PRO A 3 5.78 17.40 -6.33
N TYR A 4 4.55 16.86 -6.17
CA TYR A 4 4.16 16.07 -5.00
C TYR A 4 3.48 14.75 -5.40
N PRO A 5 4.25 13.70 -5.75
CA PRO A 5 3.71 12.40 -6.16
C PRO A 5 3.34 11.53 -4.93
N VAL A 6 2.20 11.82 -4.31
CA VAL A 6 1.70 11.06 -3.14
C VAL A 6 1.30 9.63 -3.53
N ILE A 7 0.76 9.46 -4.74
CA ILE A 7 0.47 8.16 -5.36
C ILE A 7 1.32 8.09 -6.63
N ASP A 8 2.10 7.04 -6.77
CA ASP A 8 3.08 6.90 -7.86
C ASP A 8 3.31 5.43 -8.23
N LEU A 9 4.04 5.21 -9.32
CA LEU A 9 4.63 3.90 -9.60
C LEU A 9 5.71 3.60 -8.55
N LEU A 10 5.90 2.31 -8.25
CA LEU A 10 7.05 1.89 -7.46
C LEU A 10 8.35 2.35 -8.14
N PRO A 11 9.39 2.75 -7.38
CA PRO A 11 10.65 3.22 -7.95
C PRO A 11 11.23 2.27 -9.00
N GLU A 12 11.12 0.96 -8.76
CA GLU A 12 11.61 -0.10 -9.65
C GLU A 12 10.85 -0.16 -10.99
N GLN A 13 9.69 0.49 -11.11
CA GLN A 13 8.85 0.51 -12.30
C GLN A 13 8.95 1.81 -13.11
N LYS A 14 9.62 2.85 -12.58
CA LYS A 14 9.67 4.19 -13.21
C LYS A 14 10.46 4.23 -14.52
N ASP A 15 11.47 3.37 -14.65
CA ASP A 15 12.35 3.31 -15.83
C ASP A 15 11.90 2.26 -16.86
N ILE A 16 10.73 1.64 -16.68
CA ILE A 16 10.21 0.62 -17.59
C ILE A 16 9.42 1.30 -18.73
N GLU A 17 9.94 1.24 -19.95
CA GLU A 17 9.32 1.84 -21.14
C GLU A 17 8.00 1.15 -21.56
N ASP A 18 7.89 -0.17 -21.39
CA ASP A 18 6.66 -0.93 -21.59
C ASP A 18 6.11 -1.43 -20.26
N LEU A 19 5.17 -0.66 -19.71
CA LEU A 19 4.53 -0.96 -18.43
C LEU A 19 3.65 -2.23 -18.46
N GLY A 20 3.61 -3.02 -19.55
CA GLY A 20 2.85 -4.27 -19.72
C GLY A 20 2.46 -5.00 -18.42
N GLY A 21 3.29 -5.93 -17.95
CA GLY A 21 3.03 -6.78 -16.77
C GLY A 21 3.23 -6.13 -15.39
N THR A 22 3.29 -4.79 -15.30
CA THR A 22 3.52 -4.06 -14.04
C THR A 22 2.28 -3.95 -13.15
N LEU A 23 1.12 -4.36 -13.67
CA LEU A 23 -0.13 -4.41 -12.93
C LEU A 23 -0.01 -5.43 -11.78
N ARG A 24 -0.19 -4.98 -10.55
CA ARG A 24 -0.38 -5.86 -9.40
C ARG A 24 -1.74 -6.53 -9.54
N LEU A 25 -1.71 -7.79 -9.98
CA LEU A 25 -2.90 -8.58 -10.30
C LEU A 25 -2.81 -9.93 -9.60
N GLY A 26 -3.74 -10.20 -8.70
CA GLY A 26 -3.81 -11.48 -8.00
C GLY A 26 -4.05 -11.32 -6.51
N LEU A 27 -3.85 -12.42 -5.80
CA LEU A 27 -4.00 -12.47 -4.35
C LEU A 27 -2.67 -12.08 -3.69
N TYR A 28 -2.70 -11.13 -2.76
CA TYR A 28 -1.52 -10.69 -2.01
C TYR A 28 -1.80 -10.65 -0.50
N PRO A 29 -0.81 -10.97 0.33
CA PRO A 29 -0.94 -10.88 1.78
C PRO A 29 -0.95 -9.42 2.24
N CYS A 30 -1.71 -9.16 3.30
CA CYS A 30 -1.73 -7.90 4.03
C CYS A 30 -1.70 -8.18 5.54
N THR A 31 -0.74 -7.57 6.21
CA THR A 31 -0.63 -7.53 7.66
C THR A 31 -1.41 -6.34 8.18
N ILE A 32 -2.47 -6.60 8.94
CA ILE A 32 -3.35 -5.61 9.56
C ILE A 32 -2.79 -5.22 10.93
N GLN A 33 -2.77 -3.92 11.22
CA GLN A 33 -2.35 -3.37 12.50
C GLN A 33 -3.39 -3.67 13.60
N GLU A 34 -2.92 -4.15 14.75
CA GLU A 34 -3.75 -4.45 15.92
C GLU A 34 -4.50 -3.21 16.44
N GLY A 35 -5.73 -3.42 16.92
CA GLY A 35 -6.57 -2.37 17.50
C GLY A 35 -7.28 -1.47 16.49
N THR A 36 -7.03 -1.65 15.19
CA THR A 36 -7.71 -0.93 14.11
C THR A 36 -9.14 -1.43 13.89
N LEU A 37 -9.94 -0.68 13.13
CA LEU A 37 -11.26 -1.15 12.71
C LEU A 37 -11.14 -2.37 11.78
N ALA A 38 -10.12 -2.40 10.93
CA ALA A 38 -9.83 -3.53 10.05
C ALA A 38 -9.63 -4.82 10.85
N GLU A 39 -8.79 -4.80 11.90
CA GLU A 39 -8.57 -5.97 12.76
C GLU A 39 -9.88 -6.47 13.39
N LYS A 40 -10.73 -5.55 13.87
CA LYS A 40 -12.04 -5.90 14.46
C LYS A 40 -13.01 -6.51 13.45
N ILE A 41 -12.99 -6.06 12.21
CA ILE A 41 -13.90 -6.55 11.16
C ILE A 41 -13.41 -7.91 10.63
N TYR A 42 -12.12 -8.05 10.36
CA TYR A 42 -11.54 -9.28 9.84
C TYR A 42 -11.36 -10.36 10.92
N GLY A 43 -11.21 -9.96 12.18
CA GLY A 43 -10.93 -10.85 13.32
C GLY A 43 -9.57 -11.53 13.24
N LYS A 44 -8.65 -10.99 12.43
CA LYS A 44 -7.31 -11.51 12.12
C LYS A 44 -6.37 -10.36 11.78
N THR A 45 -5.07 -10.57 12.02
CA THR A 45 -4.00 -9.64 11.65
C THR A 45 -3.32 -10.00 10.32
N GLU A 46 -3.61 -11.17 9.75
CA GLU A 46 -3.06 -11.61 8.47
C GLU A 46 -4.21 -12.00 7.55
N VAL A 47 -4.32 -11.31 6.42
CA VAL A 47 -5.37 -11.53 5.42
C VAL A 47 -4.78 -11.58 4.01
N GLU A 48 -5.54 -12.12 3.08
CA GLU A 48 -5.18 -12.17 1.67
C GLU A 48 -6.27 -11.49 0.84
N GLU A 49 -5.89 -10.49 0.06
CA GLU A 49 -6.82 -9.67 -0.73
C GLU A 49 -6.45 -9.66 -2.21
N ARG A 50 -7.45 -9.41 -3.06
CA ARG A 50 -7.24 -9.38 -4.51
C ARG A 50 -6.91 -7.97 -4.99
N HIS A 51 -5.72 -7.82 -5.54
CA HIS A 51 -5.26 -6.59 -6.16
C HIS A 51 -5.49 -6.62 -7.66
N ARG A 52 -5.88 -5.48 -8.21
CA ARG A 52 -5.91 -5.20 -9.65
C ARG A 52 -5.68 -3.72 -9.87
N HIS A 53 -4.46 -3.28 -9.60
CA HIS A 53 -4.06 -1.87 -9.71
C HIS A 53 -2.58 -1.76 -10.08
N ARG A 54 -2.10 -0.53 -10.35
CA ARG A 54 -0.72 -0.27 -10.79
C ARG A 54 0.03 0.71 -9.89
N TYR A 55 -0.70 1.61 -9.24
CA TYR A 55 -0.10 2.69 -8.46
C TYR A 55 -0.11 2.34 -6.99
N GLU A 56 0.94 2.75 -6.30
CA GLU A 56 1.12 2.54 -4.88
C GLU A 56 1.24 3.90 -4.17
N PHE A 57 1.03 3.89 -2.86
CA PHE A 57 1.32 5.05 -2.03
C PHE A 57 2.84 5.28 -1.93
N ASN A 58 3.28 6.53 -2.10
CA ASN A 58 4.68 6.89 -1.93
C ASN A 58 5.00 7.06 -0.45
N ASN A 59 5.81 6.13 0.09
CA ASN A 59 6.20 6.12 1.50
C ASN A 59 7.00 7.35 1.95
N GLU A 60 7.53 8.18 1.05
CA GLU A 60 8.10 9.48 1.42
C GLU A 60 7.11 10.37 2.18
N TYR A 61 5.80 10.15 1.99
CA TYR A 61 4.73 10.90 2.66
C TYR A 61 4.18 10.20 3.92
N ARG A 62 4.66 8.97 4.24
CA ARG A 62 4.08 8.13 5.30
C ARG A 62 4.15 8.82 6.66
N GLU A 63 5.35 9.21 7.06
CA GLU A 63 5.60 9.81 8.38
C GLU A 63 4.84 11.12 8.56
N GLN A 64 4.80 11.96 7.51
CA GLN A 64 4.05 13.22 7.55
C GLN A 64 2.54 12.99 7.75
N LEU A 65 1.97 11.99 7.07
CA LEU A 65 0.55 11.67 7.18
C LEU A 65 0.22 10.98 8.52
N GLU A 66 1.08 10.09 9.01
CA GLU A 66 0.97 9.50 10.35
C GLU A 66 0.99 10.57 11.43
N ALA A 67 1.92 11.52 11.36
CA ALA A 67 2.02 12.65 12.29
C ALA A 67 0.77 13.56 12.25
N ALA A 68 0.08 13.62 11.11
CA ALA A 68 -1.18 14.33 10.95
C ALA A 68 -2.42 13.52 11.44
N GLY A 69 -2.22 12.29 11.90
CA GLY A 69 -3.27 11.42 12.46
C GLY A 69 -3.84 10.38 11.49
N MET A 70 -3.23 10.20 10.31
CA MET A 70 -3.60 9.10 9.41
C MET A 70 -3.12 7.78 10.00
N ILE A 71 -4.00 6.78 10.04
CA ILE A 71 -3.67 5.43 10.48
C ILE A 71 -3.51 4.58 9.23
N PHE A 72 -2.38 3.91 9.06
CA PHE A 72 -2.16 2.94 7.99
C PHE A 72 -2.47 1.55 8.54
N SER A 73 -3.74 1.18 8.51
CA SER A 73 -4.26 -0.02 9.18
C SER A 73 -3.85 -1.36 8.56
N GLY A 74 -3.24 -1.35 7.37
CA GLY A 74 -2.72 -2.56 6.74
C GLY A 74 -1.54 -2.29 5.81
N THR A 75 -0.54 -3.15 5.85
CA THR A 75 0.64 -3.09 4.97
C THR A 75 0.95 -4.44 4.34
N SER A 76 1.81 -4.47 3.32
CA SER A 76 2.47 -5.70 2.90
C SER A 76 3.28 -6.31 4.07
N PRO A 77 3.58 -7.62 4.06
CA PRO A 77 4.32 -8.27 5.16
C PRO A 77 5.72 -7.70 5.41
N ASP A 78 6.35 -7.11 4.39
CA ASP A 78 7.64 -6.42 4.49
C ASP A 78 7.50 -4.94 4.91
N GLY A 79 6.26 -4.47 5.14
CA GLY A 79 5.93 -3.10 5.53
C GLY A 79 6.09 -2.06 4.43
N ARG A 80 6.51 -2.46 3.22
CA ARG A 80 6.85 -1.54 2.13
C ARG A 80 5.64 -0.95 1.42
N LEU A 81 4.51 -1.63 1.39
CA LEU A 81 3.32 -1.17 0.68
C LEU A 81 2.22 -0.88 1.69
N VAL A 82 1.55 0.25 1.51
CA VAL A 82 0.33 0.57 2.26
C VAL A 82 -0.84 -0.04 1.51
N GLU A 83 -1.56 -0.94 2.18
CA GLU A 83 -2.67 -1.68 1.60
C GLU A 83 -4.02 -1.20 2.13
N MET A 84 -4.07 -0.68 3.37
CA MET A 84 -5.28 -0.16 4.01
C MET A 84 -4.98 1.08 4.88
N VAL A 85 -5.96 1.98 4.96
CA VAL A 85 -5.99 3.18 5.82
C VAL A 85 -7.12 3.02 6.81
#